data_AF-A0A328NBW8-F1
#
_entry.id   AF-A0A328NBW8-F1
#
_cell.length_a   1.000
_cell.length_b   1.000
_cell.length_c   1.000
_cell.angle_alpha   90.00
_cell.angle_beta   90.00
_cell.angle_gamma   90.00
#
_symmetry.space_group_name_H-M   'P 1'
#
loop_
_entity.id
_entity.type
_entity.pdbx_description
1 polymer ?
#
loop_
_entity_poly.entity_id
_entity_poly.type
_entity_poly.pdbx_seq_one_letter_code
_entity_poly.pdbx_strand_id
1 'polypeptide(L)'
;MGTGHSYADGLASVGFSVLRCALATNILWIGALKFKPYEVENDEPLVTSSPLFSRLRARLGAEKLNRLIGVTEIALGSLIVAKPFAPRASAIGSVGATGMFVTTLSFLATTPEARQEGQGILSLSQLGQFLLKDTVLLGAALLTAAESLRAATLLTGPRAR
;
A
#
# COMPACT_ATOMS: atom_id res chain seq x y z
N MET A 1 -13.56 6.42 37.78
CA MET A 1 -13.68 5.42 36.70
C MET A 1 -13.65 6.08 35.31
N GLY A 2 -12.68 6.97 35.05
CA GLY A 2 -12.68 7.83 33.85
C GLY A 2 -11.31 8.17 33.24
N THR A 3 -10.20 7.80 33.89
CA THR A 3 -8.84 8.07 33.38
C THR A 3 -8.35 7.00 32.39
N GLY A 4 -8.75 5.73 32.58
CA GLY A 4 -8.32 4.61 31.73
C GLY A 4 -8.78 4.69 30.27
N HIS A 5 -10.01 5.17 30.02
CA HIS A 5 -10.51 5.38 28.66
C HIS A 5 -9.72 6.47 27.93
N SER A 6 -9.39 7.58 28.62
CA SER A 6 -8.68 8.71 28.02
C SER A 6 -7.26 8.36 27.55
N TYR A 7 -6.55 7.46 28.25
CA TYR A 7 -5.22 7.02 27.81
C TYR A 7 -5.29 6.07 26.61
N ALA A 8 -6.28 5.17 26.58
CA ALA A 8 -6.49 4.27 25.45
C ALA A 8 -6.84 5.04 24.18
N ASP A 9 -7.73 6.03 24.28
CA ASP A 9 -8.12 6.90 23.15
C ASP A 9 -6.93 7.73 22.63
N GLY A 10 -6.12 8.28 23.54
CA GLY A 10 -4.90 9.01 23.18
C GLY A 10 -3.89 8.13 22.45
N LEU A 11 -3.64 6.92 22.96
CA LEU A 11 -2.74 5.96 22.33
C LEU A 11 -3.23 5.53 20.95
N ALA A 12 -4.54 5.30 20.79
CA ALA A 12 -5.13 4.97 19.50
C ALA A 12 -4.94 6.11 18.49
N SER A 13 -5.15 7.37 18.90
CA SER A 13 -4.96 8.54 18.03
C SER A 13 -3.51 8.68 17.54
N VAL A 14 -2.54 8.48 18.43
CA VAL A 14 -1.11 8.44 18.07
C VAL A 14 -0.84 7.26 17.13
N GLY A 15 -1.39 6.08 17.43
CA GLY A 15 -1.28 4.89 16.61
C GLY A 15 -1.75 5.10 15.18
N PHE A 16 -2.94 5.68 14.98
CA PHE A 16 -3.46 6.02 13.64
C PHE A 16 -2.58 7.04 12.91
N SER A 17 -2.06 8.03 13.63
CA SER A 17 -1.17 9.04 13.05
C SER A 17 0.15 8.42 12.57
N VAL A 18 0.77 7.59 13.41
CA VAL A 18 1.99 6.84 13.07
C VAL A 18 1.73 5.87 11.92
N LEU A 19 0.64 5.11 11.97
CA LEU A 19 0.24 4.14 10.95
C LEU A 19 0.12 4.80 9.57
N ARG A 20 -0.59 5.94 9.50
CA ARG A 20 -0.75 6.71 8.24
C ARG A 20 0.58 7.26 7.73
N CYS A 21 1.40 7.84 8.61
CA CYS A 21 2.71 8.36 8.23
C CYS A 21 3.64 7.24 7.74
N ALA A 22 3.66 6.10 8.44
CA ALA A 22 4.43 4.93 8.05
C ALA A 22 3.98 4.35 6.71
N LEU A 23 2.66 4.19 6.51
CA LEU A 23 2.08 3.74 5.25
C LEU A 23 2.48 4.66 4.09
N ALA A 24 2.27 5.98 4.25
CA ALA A 24 2.63 6.95 3.23
C ALA A 24 4.14 6.93 2.93
N THR A 25 4.97 6.85 3.97
CA THR A 25 6.44 6.80 3.81
C THR A 25 6.85 5.56 3.02
N ASN A 26 6.30 4.39 3.34
CA ASN A 26 6.60 3.14 2.63
C ASN A 26 6.25 3.26 1.14
N ILE A 27 5.03 3.70 0.84
CA ILE A 27 4.53 3.83 -0.54
C ILE A 27 5.35 4.87 -1.33
N LEU A 28 5.58 6.06 -0.76
CA LEU A 28 6.34 7.12 -1.42
C LEU A 28 7.79 6.69 -1.69
N TRP A 29 8.42 6.04 -0.72
CA TRP A 29 9.81 5.64 -0.83
C TRP A 29 9.98 4.53 -1.84
N ILE A 30 9.16 3.47 -1.78
CA ILE A 30 9.18 2.37 -2.75
C ILE A 30 8.86 2.91 -4.15
N GLY A 31 7.87 3.80 -4.29
CA GLY A 31 7.54 4.45 -5.56
C GLY A 31 8.69 5.26 -6.15
N ALA A 32 9.47 5.95 -5.32
CA ALA A 32 10.67 6.64 -5.78
C ALA A 32 11.78 5.66 -6.23
N LEU A 33 11.88 4.49 -5.61
CA LEU A 33 12.85 3.47 -5.99
C LEU A 33 12.51 2.83 -7.35
N LYS A 34 11.23 2.76 -7.76
CA LYS A 34 10.80 2.21 -9.07
C LYS A 34 11.41 2.90 -10.30
N PHE A 35 12.08 4.04 -10.12
CA PHE A 35 12.83 4.71 -11.18
C PHE A 35 14.28 4.21 -11.32
N LYS A 36 14.73 3.30 -10.44
CA LYS A 36 16.08 2.72 -10.45
C LYS A 36 16.14 1.45 -11.32
N PRO A 37 17.25 1.19 -12.03
CA PRO A 37 17.37 0.01 -12.88
C PRO A 37 17.22 -1.32 -12.13
N TYR A 38 17.82 -1.43 -10.94
CA TYR A 38 17.77 -2.66 -10.15
C TYR A 38 16.34 -3.02 -9.70
N GLU A 39 15.43 -2.04 -9.56
CA GLU A 39 14.02 -2.32 -9.24
C GLU A 39 13.29 -2.97 -10.42
N VAL A 40 13.72 -2.69 -11.66
CA VAL A 40 13.16 -3.37 -12.85
C VAL A 40 13.50 -4.85 -12.80
N GLU A 41 14.73 -5.19 -12.39
CA GLU A 41 15.18 -6.57 -12.23
C GLU A 41 14.47 -7.28 -11.07
N ASN A 42 14.26 -6.58 -9.95
CA ASN A 42 13.55 -7.12 -8.78
C ASN A 42 12.08 -7.48 -9.09
N ASP A 43 11.40 -6.66 -9.89
CA ASP A 43 9.98 -6.85 -10.22
C ASP A 43 9.75 -7.81 -11.40
N GLU A 44 10.76 -8.05 -12.23
CA GLU A 44 10.70 -8.90 -13.40
C GLU A 44 10.04 -10.29 -13.15
N PRO A 45 10.40 -11.05 -12.09
CA PRO A 45 9.75 -12.33 -11.81
C PRO A 45 8.26 -12.16 -11.44
N LEU A 46 7.88 -11.08 -10.74
CA LEU A 46 6.49 -10.83 -10.36
C LEU A 46 5.63 -10.50 -11.58
N VAL A 47 6.18 -9.66 -12.46
CA VAL A 47 5.49 -9.14 -13.64
C VAL A 47 5.34 -10.21 -14.71
N THR A 48 6.34 -11.07 -14.90
CA THR A 48 6.29 -12.15 -15.91
C THR A 48 5.39 -13.31 -15.49
N SER A 49 5.34 -13.64 -14.19
CA SER A 49 4.49 -14.72 -13.66
C SER A 49 3.01 -14.35 -13.52
N SER A 50 2.64 -13.07 -13.63
CA SER A 50 1.25 -12.62 -13.56
C SER A 50 0.60 -12.46 -14.94
N PRO A 51 -0.60 -13.05 -15.19
CA PRO A 51 -1.28 -12.93 -16.49
C PRO A 51 -1.62 -11.50 -16.92
N LEU A 52 -1.84 -10.59 -15.97
CA LEU A 52 -2.17 -9.19 -16.24
C LEU A 52 -0.92 -8.36 -16.52
N PHE A 53 0.07 -8.47 -15.64
CA PHE A 53 1.30 -7.68 -15.73
C PHE A 53 2.21 -8.16 -16.86
N SER A 54 2.22 -9.45 -17.20
CA SER A 54 2.98 -9.98 -18.34
C SER A 54 2.52 -9.38 -19.67
N ARG A 55 1.20 -9.23 -19.85
CA ARG A 55 0.62 -8.57 -21.03
C ARG A 55 0.96 -7.08 -21.09
N LEU A 56 0.90 -6.38 -19.96
CA LEU A 56 1.27 -4.97 -19.87
C LEU A 56 2.75 -4.77 -20.13
N ARG A 57 3.60 -5.63 -19.56
CA ARG A 57 5.05 -5.65 -19.79
C ARG A 57 5.38 -5.86 -21.26
N ALA A 58 4.72 -6.79 -21.94
CA ALA A 58 4.93 -7.03 -23.36
C ALA A 58 4.58 -5.81 -24.24
N ARG A 59 3.62 -4.98 -23.82
CA ARG A 59 3.21 -3.76 -24.55
C ARG A 59 4.05 -2.53 -24.22
N LEU A 60 4.37 -2.32 -22.95
CA LEU A 60 5.02 -1.10 -22.46
C LEU A 60 6.56 -1.23 -22.36
N GLY A 61 7.06 -2.46 -22.20
CA GLY A 61 8.42 -2.73 -21.78
C GLY A 61 8.58 -2.63 -20.26
N ALA A 62 9.62 -3.30 -19.73
CA ALA A 62 9.86 -3.42 -18.30
C ALA A 62 10.09 -2.05 -17.62
N GLU A 63 10.95 -1.21 -18.19
CA GLU A 63 11.25 0.11 -17.61
C GLU A 63 10.01 1.03 -17.52
N LYS A 64 9.21 1.11 -18.59
CA LYS A 64 8.05 2.00 -18.61
C LYS A 64 6.97 1.51 -17.67
N LEU A 65 6.75 0.20 -17.60
CA LEU A 65 5.83 -0.40 -16.64
C LEU A 65 6.28 -0.10 -15.20
N ASN A 66 7.55 -0.28 -14.88
CA ASN A 66 8.07 -0.01 -13.54
C ASN A 66 7.90 1.47 -13.15
N ARG A 67 8.24 2.39 -14.06
CA ARG A 67 8.03 3.83 -13.85
C ARG A 67 6.55 4.18 -13.66
N LEU A 68 5.63 3.53 -14.39
CA LEU A 68 4.20 3.75 -14.23
C LEU A 68 3.70 3.30 -12.85
N ILE A 69 4.18 2.15 -12.35
CA ILE A 69 3.94 1.69 -10.99
C ILE A 69 4.46 2.73 -9.99
N GLY A 70 5.70 3.20 -10.16
CA GLY A 70 6.30 4.23 -9.32
C GLY A 70 5.52 5.54 -9.26
N VAL A 71 5.06 6.05 -10.42
CA VAL A 71 4.19 7.24 -10.46
C VAL A 71 2.88 7.01 -9.72
N THR A 72 2.28 5.83 -9.88
CA THR A 72 1.04 5.46 -9.20
C THR A 72 1.24 5.41 -7.69
N GLU A 73 2.31 4.76 -7.22
CA GLU A 73 2.70 4.70 -5.80
C GLU A 73 2.90 6.10 -5.24
N ILE A 74 3.70 6.95 -5.91
CA ILE A 74 3.94 8.33 -5.45
C ILE A 74 2.63 9.12 -5.36
N ALA A 75 1.74 8.99 -6.34
CA ALA A 75 0.44 9.66 -6.34
C ALA A 75 -0.43 9.19 -5.15
N LEU A 76 -0.54 7.88 -4.93
CA LEU A 76 -1.32 7.32 -3.83
C LEU A 76 -0.75 7.71 -2.46
N GLY A 77 0.57 7.61 -2.28
CA GLY A 77 1.25 8.03 -1.06
C GLY A 77 1.04 9.51 -0.76
N SER A 78 1.12 10.37 -1.77
CA SER A 78 0.88 11.82 -1.64
C SER A 78 -0.56 12.12 -1.23
N LEU A 79 -1.53 11.43 -1.81
CA LEU A 79 -2.94 11.56 -1.44
C LEU A 79 -3.17 11.18 0.03
N ILE A 80 -2.55 10.09 0.51
CA ILE A 80 -2.65 9.66 1.92
C ILE A 80 -2.08 10.70 2.89
N VAL A 81 -0.96 11.35 2.54
CA VAL A 81 -0.38 12.43 3.36
C VAL A 81 -1.33 13.62 3.46
N ALA A 82 -2.11 13.90 2.42
CA ALA A 82 -2.99 15.06 2.34
C ALA A 82 -4.20 15.03 3.30
N LYS A 83 -4.37 13.97 4.12
CA LYS A 83 -5.49 13.85 5.09
C LYS A 83 -5.78 15.13 5.88
N PRO A 84 -4.81 15.84 6.49
CA PRO A 84 -5.12 17.01 7.31
C PRO A 84 -5.82 18.15 6.56
N PHE A 85 -5.59 18.25 5.25
CA PHE A 85 -6.11 19.32 4.40
C PHE A 85 -7.30 18.86 3.56
N ALA A 86 -7.26 17.63 3.07
CA ALA A 86 -8.25 17.05 2.18
C ALA A 86 -8.54 15.57 2.56
N PRO A 87 -9.36 15.31 3.59
CA PRO A 87 -9.68 13.95 4.01
C PRO A 87 -10.28 13.07 2.91
N ARG A 88 -11.05 13.65 1.99
CA ARG A 88 -11.59 12.94 0.82
C ARG A 88 -10.49 12.46 -0.14
N ALA A 89 -9.49 13.31 -0.40
CA ALA A 89 -8.35 12.94 -1.23
C ALA A 89 -7.54 11.79 -0.59
N SER A 90 -7.32 11.87 0.73
CA SER A 90 -6.69 10.80 1.50
C SER A 90 -7.48 9.49 1.48
N ALA A 91 -8.82 9.55 1.53
CA ALA A 91 -9.65 8.36 1.39
C ALA A 91 -9.45 7.69 0.02
N ILE A 92 -9.45 8.47 -1.06
CA ILE A 92 -9.19 7.96 -2.42
C ILE A 92 -7.79 7.33 -2.51
N GLY A 93 -6.77 8.02 -1.99
CA GLY A 93 -5.40 7.50 -1.96
C GLY A 93 -5.29 6.19 -1.17
N SER A 94 -5.96 6.11 -0.02
CA SER A 94 -5.96 4.93 0.83
C SER A 94 -6.69 3.74 0.20
N VAL A 95 -7.84 3.97 -0.46
CA VAL A 95 -8.55 2.93 -1.22
C VAL A 95 -7.73 2.46 -2.42
N GLY A 96 -7.07 3.38 -3.13
CA GLY A 96 -6.14 3.02 -4.20
C GLY A 96 -4.97 2.17 -3.69
N ALA A 97 -4.40 2.52 -2.53
CA ALA A 97 -3.35 1.73 -1.89
C ALA A 97 -3.84 0.35 -1.45
N THR A 98 -5.09 0.21 -0.99
CA THR A 98 -5.71 -1.10 -0.74
C THR A 98 -5.71 -1.96 -2.02
N GLY A 99 -6.18 -1.41 -3.14
CA GLY A 99 -6.19 -2.13 -4.43
C GLY A 99 -4.77 -2.52 -4.89
N MET A 100 -3.81 -1.62 -4.70
CA MET A 100 -2.40 -1.87 -4.97
C MET A 100 -1.84 -3.03 -4.14
N PHE A 101 -2.00 -3.03 -2.81
CA PHE A 101 -1.50 -4.13 -1.96
C PHE A 101 -2.24 -5.44 -2.21
N VAL A 102 -3.54 -5.43 -2.52
CA VAL A 102 -4.26 -6.64 -2.96
C VAL A 102 -3.63 -7.20 -4.24
N THR A 103 -3.27 -6.32 -5.17
CA THR A 103 -2.58 -6.71 -6.40
C THR A 103 -1.20 -7.28 -6.10
N THR A 104 -0.40 -6.65 -5.25
CA THR A 104 0.91 -7.15 -4.84
C THR A 104 0.81 -8.51 -4.15
N LEU A 105 -0.14 -8.67 -3.22
CA LEU A 105 -0.37 -9.95 -2.53
C LEU A 105 -0.85 -11.06 -3.45
N SER A 106 -1.52 -10.72 -4.56
CA SER A 106 -1.90 -11.72 -5.57
C SER A 106 -0.67 -12.42 -6.17
N PHE A 107 0.50 -11.77 -6.18
CA PHE A 107 1.75 -12.36 -6.64
C PHE A 107 2.22 -13.54 -5.76
N LEU A 108 1.83 -13.63 -4.48
CA LEU A 108 2.11 -14.82 -3.68
C LEU A 108 1.43 -16.08 -4.24
N ALA A 109 0.28 -15.90 -4.88
CA ALA A 109 -0.46 -17.00 -5.49
C ALA A 109 0.04 -17.28 -6.91
N THR A 110 0.36 -16.24 -7.69
CA THR A 110 0.69 -16.37 -9.11
C THR A 110 2.18 -16.59 -9.39
N THR A 111 3.08 -16.25 -8.47
CA THR A 111 4.54 -16.26 -8.70
C THR A 111 5.18 -17.47 -8.03
N PRO A 112 5.66 -18.48 -8.79
CA PRO A 112 6.35 -19.63 -8.23
C PRO A 112 7.59 -19.26 -7.40
N GLU A 113 8.33 -18.24 -7.82
CA GLU A 113 9.55 -17.73 -7.18
C GLU A 113 9.31 -17.15 -5.79
N ALA A 114 8.06 -16.89 -5.41
CA ALA A 114 7.69 -16.52 -4.05
C ALA A 114 7.83 -17.70 -3.07
N ARG A 115 7.90 -18.94 -3.57
CA ARG A 115 8.07 -20.16 -2.76
C ARG A 115 9.53 -20.62 -2.78
N GLN A 116 9.99 -21.13 -1.65
CA GLN A 116 11.33 -21.72 -1.54
C GLN A 116 11.31 -23.12 -2.18
N GLU A 117 12.13 -23.31 -3.20
CA GLU A 117 12.23 -24.59 -3.90
C GLU A 117 12.60 -25.74 -2.95
N GLY A 118 11.91 -26.87 -3.09
CA GLY A 118 12.20 -28.11 -2.35
C GLY A 118 11.79 -28.12 -0.87
N GLN A 119 11.26 -27.02 -0.31
CA GLN A 119 10.94 -26.91 1.13
C GLN A 119 9.44 -26.87 1.45
N GLY A 120 8.58 -27.16 0.48
CA GLY A 120 7.12 -27.24 0.68
C GLY A 120 6.39 -25.89 0.53
N ILE A 121 5.05 -25.94 0.57
CA ILE A 121 4.19 -24.81 0.16
C ILE A 121 4.19 -23.61 1.12
N LEU A 122 4.58 -23.82 2.38
CA LEU A 122 4.64 -22.77 3.41
C LEU A 122 6.00 -22.08 3.51
N SER A 123 7.02 -22.64 2.87
CA SER A 123 8.37 -22.10 2.88
C SER A 123 8.47 -20.99 1.85
N LEU A 124 8.61 -19.74 2.32
CA LEU A 124 8.64 -18.56 1.46
C LEU A 124 10.10 -18.16 1.17
N SER A 125 10.37 -17.85 -0.09
CA SER A 125 11.63 -17.22 -0.50
C SER A 125 11.73 -15.81 0.07
N GLN A 126 12.88 -15.15 -0.10
CA GLN A 126 13.03 -13.74 0.29
C GLN A 126 11.99 -12.84 -0.42
N LEU A 127 11.66 -13.15 -1.67
CA LEU A 127 10.60 -12.47 -2.43
C LEU A 127 9.21 -12.74 -1.82
N GLY A 128 8.91 -14.00 -1.46
CA GLY A 128 7.65 -14.34 -0.81
C GLY A 128 7.48 -13.67 0.56
N GLN A 129 8.54 -13.63 1.36
CA GLN A 129 8.53 -12.91 2.64
C GLN A 129 8.34 -11.40 2.43
N PHE A 130 8.93 -10.85 1.37
CA PHE A 130 8.73 -9.45 0.99
C PHE A 130 7.27 -9.15 0.67
N LEU A 131 6.59 -10.02 -0.08
CA LEU A 131 5.17 -9.86 -0.38
C LEU A 131 4.29 -10.08 0.85
N LEU A 132 4.63 -11.05 1.72
CA LEU A 132 3.79 -11.39 2.87
C LEU A 132 3.65 -10.22 3.86
N LYS A 133 4.71 -9.43 4.09
CA LYS A 133 4.62 -8.26 4.99
C LYS A 133 3.64 -7.18 4.49
N ASP A 134 3.32 -7.16 3.20
CA ASP A 134 2.35 -6.20 2.65
C ASP A 134 0.92 -6.45 3.16
N THR A 135 0.65 -7.61 3.77
CA THR A 135 -0.61 -7.85 4.50
C THR A 135 -0.84 -6.82 5.62
N VAL A 136 0.23 -6.40 6.30
CA VAL A 136 0.16 -5.36 7.35
C VAL A 136 -0.14 -4.00 6.72
N LEU A 137 0.49 -3.69 5.58
CA LEU A 137 0.26 -2.44 4.84
C LEU A 137 -1.14 -2.38 4.24
N LEU A 138 -1.70 -3.51 3.78
CA LEU A 138 -3.09 -3.64 3.36
C LEU A 138 -4.04 -3.28 4.51
N GLY A 139 -3.81 -3.84 5.71
CA GLY A 139 -4.57 -3.49 6.91
C GLY A 139 -4.46 -2.00 7.27
N ALA A 140 -3.24 -1.46 7.19
CA ALA A 140 -2.99 -0.03 7.41
C ALA A 140 -3.74 0.86 6.42
N ALA A 141 -3.78 0.48 5.13
CA ALA A 141 -4.49 1.20 4.08
C ALA A 141 -6.00 1.21 4.33
N LEU A 142 -6.58 0.07 4.71
CA LEU A 142 -8.00 -0.04 5.05
C LEU A 142 -8.37 0.83 6.27
N LEU A 143 -7.55 0.79 7.32
CA LEU A 143 -7.74 1.60 8.53
C LEU A 143 -7.62 3.10 8.22
N THR A 144 -6.63 3.48 7.42
CA THR A 144 -6.43 4.87 7.00
C THR A 144 -7.57 5.37 6.09
N ALA A 145 -8.10 4.50 5.22
CA ALA A 145 -9.28 4.79 4.40
C ALA A 145 -10.51 5.06 5.28
N ALA A 146 -10.79 4.17 6.23
CA ALA A 146 -11.90 4.31 7.17
C ALA A 146 -11.80 5.60 7.99
N GLU A 147 -10.61 5.92 8.50
CA GLU A 147 -10.36 7.15 9.26
C GLU A 147 -10.56 8.41 8.37
N SER A 148 -10.06 8.38 7.15
CA SER A 148 -10.17 9.50 6.20
C SER A 148 -11.62 9.75 5.76
N LEU A 149 -12.39 8.67 5.54
CA LEU A 149 -13.82 8.76 5.22
C LEU A 149 -14.62 9.35 6.38
N ARG A 150 -14.34 8.94 7.62
CA ARG A 150 -14.98 9.52 8.82
C ARG A 150 -14.65 11.00 8.98
N ALA A 151 -13.41 11.40 8.75
CA ALA A 151 -13.03 12.82 8.79
C ALA A 151 -13.71 13.61 7.66
N ALA A 152 -13.87 13.02 6.47
CA ALA A 152 -14.56 13.65 5.35
C ALA A 152 -16.05 13.88 5.61
N THR A 153 -16.74 12.95 6.26
CA THR A 153 -18.17 13.12 6.59
C THR A 153 -18.38 14.23 7.61
N LEU A 154 -17.49 14.36 8.62
CA LEU A 154 -17.54 15.43 9.62
C LEU A 154 -17.37 16.82 9.01
N LEU A 155 -16.59 16.97 7.93
CA LEU A 155 -16.44 18.23 7.21
C LEU A 155 -17.70 18.62 6.41
N THR A 156 -18.60 17.67 6.14
CA THR A 156 -19.80 17.89 5.31
C THR A 156 -21.14 17.76 6.04
N GLY A 157 -21.14 17.39 7.32
CA GLY A 157 -22.34 17.47 8.14
C GLY A 157 -22.80 18.93 8.31
N PRO A 158 -24.11 19.17 8.53
CA PRO A 158 -24.58 20.51 8.84
C PRO A 158 -23.83 21.02 10.07
N ARG A 159 -23.08 22.12 9.91
CA ARG A 159 -22.52 22.86 11.05
C ARG A 159 -23.72 23.27 11.91
N ALA A 160 -23.90 22.63 13.07
CA ALA A 160 -24.80 23.13 14.10
C ALA A 160 -24.36 24.57 14.39
N ARG A 161 -25.16 25.53 13.92
CA ARG A 161 -25.08 26.93 14.30
C ARG A 161 -25.80 27.11 15.63
#